data_AF-K1T358-F1
#
_entry.id   AF-K1T358-F1
#
_cell.length_a   1.000
_cell.length_b   1.000
_cell.length_c   1.000
_cell.angle_alpha   90.00
_cell.angle_beta   90.00
_cell.angle_gamma   90.00
#
_symmetry.space_group_name_H-M   'P 1'
#
loop_
_entity.id
_entity.type
_entity.pdbx_description
1 polymer ?
#
loop_
_entity_poly.entity_id
_entity_poly.type
_entity_poly.pdbx_seq_one_letter_code
_entity_poly.pdbx_strand_id
1 'polypeptide(L)'
;MANLGGDTTISQWTTPWHGLEAVLDYRNVALGLAVLFLSRMLALHYFMNDIDDTQIRERSRRRSLCAAGTFLVFFLVFLVSLLFAQGWSVDPATGIIAPEPYKYLHNLLAMPYVGIGLLAGVALVLWSIWLGWRGSRKAIWLSGSGT
;
A
#
# COMPACT_ATOMS: atom_id res chain seq x y z
N MET A 1 7.28 25.83 34.16
CA MET A 1 8.08 25.14 35.19
C MET A 1 8.68 23.91 34.54
N ALA A 2 10.01 23.82 34.49
CA ALA A 2 10.73 22.71 33.86
C ALA A 2 10.55 21.43 34.69
N ASN A 3 10.27 20.32 34.01
CA ASN A 3 10.11 19.00 34.64
C ASN A 3 11.51 18.47 35.03
N LEU A 4 11.84 18.60 36.31
CA LEU A 4 13.09 18.13 36.95
C LEU A 4 12.93 16.67 37.43
N GLY A 5 12.45 15.79 36.56
CA GLY A 5 12.15 14.40 36.87
C GLY A 5 12.63 13.44 35.80
N GLY A 6 13.91 13.05 35.88
CA GLY A 6 14.42 11.71 35.57
C GLY A 6 13.94 10.94 34.33
N ASP A 7 13.56 11.59 33.23
CA ASP A 7 13.25 10.88 31.99
C ASP A 7 14.50 10.82 31.11
N THR A 8 15.16 9.66 31.06
CA THR A 8 16.40 9.41 30.30
C THR A 8 16.16 9.24 28.79
N THR A 9 14.95 9.51 28.31
CA THR A 9 14.56 9.31 26.92
C THR A 9 14.60 10.61 26.12
N ILE A 10 15.48 10.66 25.12
CA ILE A 10 15.72 11.80 24.21
C ILE A 10 14.53 12.07 23.26
N SER A 11 13.61 11.10 23.11
CA SER A 11 12.42 11.21 22.26
C SER A 11 11.15 10.96 23.06
N GLN A 12 10.19 11.88 22.97
CA GLN A 12 8.88 11.79 23.61
C GLN A 12 7.78 11.99 22.58
N TRP A 13 6.64 11.30 22.74
CA TRP A 13 5.47 11.49 21.90
C TRP A 13 4.87 12.88 22.12
N THR A 14 4.59 13.58 21.03
CA THR A 14 4.05 14.94 21.09
C THR A 14 2.56 14.96 21.47
N THR A 15 1.86 13.83 21.32
CA THR A 15 0.41 13.70 21.57
C THR A 15 0.14 12.65 22.66
N PRO A 16 -0.96 12.80 23.45
CA PRO A 16 -1.37 11.79 24.44
C PRO A 16 -1.81 10.45 23.82
N TRP A 17 -2.06 10.44 22.52
CA TRP A 17 -2.55 9.28 21.77
C TRP A 17 -1.43 8.41 21.21
N HIS A 18 -0.17 8.80 21.42
CA HIS A 18 1.03 8.01 21.11
C HIS A 18 1.04 7.45 19.67
N GLY A 19 0.57 8.22 18.69
CA GLY A 19 0.56 7.84 17.28
C GLY A 19 -0.77 7.25 16.79
N LEU A 20 -1.76 7.01 17.66
CA LEU A 20 -3.09 6.53 17.23
C LEU A 20 -3.82 7.55 16.35
N GLU A 21 -3.46 8.83 16.44
CA GLU A 21 -3.90 9.88 15.53
C GLU A 21 -3.61 9.56 14.05
N ALA A 22 -2.63 8.71 13.75
CA ALA A 22 -2.34 8.26 12.39
C ALA A 22 -3.53 7.52 11.75
N VAL A 23 -4.40 6.90 12.56
CA VAL A 23 -5.63 6.25 12.07
C VAL A 23 -6.65 7.28 11.55
N LEU A 24 -6.57 8.53 12.01
CA LEU A 24 -7.46 9.60 11.53
C LEU A 24 -7.08 10.11 10.14
N ASP A 25 -5.86 9.81 9.66
CA ASP A 25 -5.50 10.08 8.27
C ASP A 25 -6.14 9.03 7.36
N TYR A 26 -7.05 9.52 6.49
CA TYR A 26 -7.75 8.69 5.53
C TYR A 26 -6.81 7.87 4.62
N ARG A 27 -5.58 8.36 4.36
CA ARG A 27 -4.58 7.68 3.55
C ARG A 27 -4.07 6.42 4.24
N ASN A 28 -3.86 6.47 5.55
CA ASN A 28 -3.42 5.31 6.34
C ASN A 28 -4.50 4.24 6.39
N VAL A 29 -5.76 4.65 6.56
CA VAL A 29 -6.91 3.73 6.51
C VAL A 29 -7.05 3.12 5.12
N ALA A 30 -6.94 3.92 4.06
CA ALA A 30 -6.98 3.43 2.68
C ALA A 30 -5.86 2.41 2.41
N LEU A 31 -4.64 2.68 2.86
CA LEU A 31 -3.52 1.75 2.73
C LEU A 31 -3.78 0.44 3.50
N GLY A 32 -4.24 0.52 4.75
CA GLY A 32 -4.58 -0.67 5.55
C GLY A 32 -5.66 -1.53 4.89
N LEU A 33 -6.71 -0.90 4.36
CA LEU A 33 -7.76 -1.60 3.62
C LEU A 33 -7.22 -2.21 2.32
N ALA A 34 -6.36 -1.51 1.58
CA ALA A 34 -5.71 -2.05 0.39
C ALA A 34 -4.95 -3.35 0.74
N VAL A 35 -4.09 -3.33 1.76
CA VAL A 35 -3.32 -4.50 2.20
C VAL A 35 -4.23 -5.64 2.65
N LEU A 36 -5.33 -5.34 3.36
CA LEU A 36 -6.32 -6.35 3.76
C LEU A 36 -6.93 -7.05 2.55
N PHE A 37 -7.43 -6.31 1.56
CA PHE A 37 -8.05 -6.90 0.38
C PHE A 37 -7.03 -7.60 -0.53
N LEU A 38 -5.80 -7.12 -0.57
CA LEU A 38 -4.68 -7.77 -1.24
C LEU A 38 -4.38 -9.15 -0.62
N SER A 39 -4.27 -9.22 0.71
CA SER A 39 -4.05 -10.50 1.41
C SER A 39 -5.18 -11.50 1.17
N ARG A 40 -6.44 -11.02 1.11
CA ARG A 40 -7.60 -11.83 0.79
C ARG A 40 -7.57 -12.34 -0.64
N MET A 41 -7.19 -11.51 -1.61
CA MET A 41 -7.03 -11.92 -3.00
C MET A 41 -5.96 -13.01 -3.14
N LEU A 42 -4.81 -12.83 -2.48
CA LEU A 42 -3.74 -13.84 -2.43
C LEU A 42 -4.22 -15.18 -1.86
N ALA A 43 -4.96 -15.16 -0.74
CA ALA A 43 -5.53 -16.37 -0.15
C ALA A 43 -6.51 -17.08 -1.10
N LEU A 44 -7.31 -16.34 -1.87
CA LEU A 44 -8.24 -16.91 -2.85
C LEU A 44 -7.50 -17.52 -4.04
N HIS A 45 -6.42 -16.89 -4.52
CA HIS A 45 -5.54 -17.47 -5.53
C HIS A 45 -4.83 -18.73 -5.02
N TYR A 46 -4.45 -18.77 -3.75
CA TYR A 46 -3.93 -19.98 -3.10
C TYR A 46 -4.94 -21.11 -3.12
N PHE A 47 -6.18 -20.87 -2.66
CA PHE A 47 -7.23 -21.88 -2.69
C PHE A 47 -7.53 -22.40 -4.10
N MET A 48 -7.47 -21.55 -5.13
CA MET A 48 -7.66 -21.97 -6.52
C MET A 48 -6.53 -22.85 -7.05
N ASN A 49 -5.32 -22.73 -6.51
CA ASN A 49 -4.16 -23.50 -6.91
C ASN A 49 -4.06 -24.84 -6.18
N ASP A 50 -4.31 -24.86 -4.86
CA ASP A 50 -4.03 -25.99 -3.97
C ASP A 50 -5.22 -26.94 -3.79
N ILE A 51 -6.47 -26.42 -3.84
CA ILE A 51 -7.67 -27.22 -3.60
C ILE A 51 -8.24 -27.74 -4.92
N ASP A 52 -8.30 -29.07 -5.08
CA ASP A 52 -8.85 -29.73 -6.27
C ASP A 52 -10.37 -29.97 -6.17
N ASP A 53 -11.11 -28.93 -5.79
CA ASP A 53 -12.58 -28.93 -5.74
C ASP A 53 -13.15 -27.87 -6.70
N THR A 54 -14.03 -28.31 -7.60
CA THR A 54 -14.59 -27.45 -8.66
C THR A 54 -15.52 -26.36 -8.11
N GLN A 55 -16.27 -26.62 -7.04
CA GLN A 55 -17.16 -25.65 -6.42
C GLN A 55 -16.38 -24.59 -5.65
N ILE A 56 -15.37 -25.00 -4.88
CA ILE A 56 -14.50 -24.09 -4.14
C ILE A 56 -13.76 -23.19 -5.13
N ARG A 57 -13.25 -23.75 -6.23
CA ARG A 57 -12.54 -22.99 -7.26
C ARG A 57 -13.41 -21.92 -7.93
N GLU A 58 -14.64 -22.25 -8.32
CA GLU A 58 -15.55 -21.28 -8.94
C GLU A 58 -15.94 -20.15 -7.97
N ARG A 59 -16.20 -20.50 -6.70
CA ARG A 59 -16.49 -19.52 -5.64
C ARG A 59 -15.30 -18.61 -5.37
N SER A 60 -14.10 -19.18 -5.26
CA SER A 60 -12.86 -18.44 -5.04
C SER A 60 -12.55 -17.50 -6.20
N ARG A 61 -12.77 -17.94 -7.45
CA ARG A 61 -12.62 -17.11 -8.65
C ARG A 61 -13.50 -15.85 -8.59
N ARG A 62 -14.80 -16.02 -8.31
CA ARG A 62 -15.75 -14.90 -8.23
C ARG A 62 -15.42 -13.95 -7.08
N ARG A 63 -15.06 -14.49 -5.91
CA ARG A 63 -14.67 -13.70 -4.74
C ARG A 63 -13.34 -12.97 -4.94
N SER A 64 -12.41 -13.57 -5.70
CA SER A 64 -11.10 -12.96 -5.96
C SER A 64 -11.26 -11.66 -6.75
N LEU A 65 -12.14 -11.64 -7.76
CA LEU A 65 -12.45 -10.43 -8.51
C LEU A 65 -13.02 -9.32 -7.64
N CYS A 66 -13.95 -9.64 -6.73
CA CYS A 66 -14.49 -8.66 -5.81
C CYS A 66 -13.39 -8.10 -4.89
N ALA A 67 -12.56 -8.97 -4.31
CA ALA A 67 -11.46 -8.55 -3.45
C ALA A 67 -10.41 -7.71 -4.22
N ALA A 68 -10.06 -8.11 -5.44
CA ALA A 68 -9.15 -7.41 -6.33
C ALA A 68 -9.67 -6.01 -6.70
N GLY A 69 -10.96 -5.91 -7.05
CA GLY A 69 -11.59 -4.61 -7.35
C GLY A 69 -11.55 -3.68 -6.14
N THR A 70 -11.90 -4.17 -4.95
CA THR A 70 -11.85 -3.38 -3.72
C THR A 70 -10.42 -2.98 -3.35
N PHE A 71 -9.45 -3.89 -3.47
CA PHE A 71 -8.02 -3.59 -3.33
C PHE A 71 -7.60 -2.45 -4.25
N LEU A 72 -7.92 -2.53 -5.54
CA LEU A 72 -7.50 -1.57 -6.54
C LEU A 72 -8.05 -0.17 -6.23
N VAL A 73 -9.31 -0.08 -5.81
CA VAL A 73 -9.92 1.19 -5.41
C VAL A 73 -9.15 1.83 -4.25
N PHE A 74 -8.94 1.09 -3.16
CA PHE A 74 -8.24 1.64 -1.99
C PHE A 74 -6.77 1.95 -2.28
N PHE A 75 -6.09 1.08 -3.03
CA PHE A 75 -4.71 1.28 -3.44
C PHE A 75 -4.55 2.53 -4.31
N LEU A 76 -5.42 2.73 -5.30
CA LEU A 76 -5.38 3.92 -6.18
C LEU A 76 -5.70 5.20 -5.41
N VAL A 77 -6.69 5.17 -4.51
CA VAL A 77 -7.01 6.32 -3.64
C VAL A 77 -5.79 6.71 -2.81
N PHE A 78 -5.12 5.74 -2.19
CA PHE A 78 -3.89 5.97 -1.45
C PHE A 78 -2.76 6.50 -2.35
N LEU A 79 -2.48 5.83 -3.46
CA LEU A 79 -1.36 6.15 -4.34
C LEU A 79 -1.51 7.54 -4.95
N VAL A 80 -2.68 7.87 -5.50
CA VAL A 80 -2.94 9.20 -6.06
C VAL A 80 -2.85 10.26 -4.97
N SER A 81 -3.48 10.02 -3.81
CA SER A 81 -3.39 10.96 -2.68
C SER A 81 -1.96 11.21 -2.23
N LEU A 82 -1.10 10.18 -2.25
CA LEU A 82 0.30 10.28 -1.88
C LEU A 82 1.10 11.06 -2.93
N LEU A 83 0.95 10.76 -4.21
CA LEU A 83 1.67 11.45 -5.29
C LEU A 83 1.36 12.96 -5.31
N PHE A 84 0.11 13.32 -5.04
CA PHE A 84 -0.32 14.70 -4.99
C PHE A 84 -0.17 15.37 -3.61
N ALA A 85 0.36 14.65 -2.61
CA ALA A 85 0.53 15.19 -1.28
C ALA A 85 1.61 16.29 -1.23
N GLN A 86 1.33 17.30 -0.42
CA GLN A 86 2.34 18.22 0.04
C GLN A 86 3.32 17.47 0.96
N GLY A 87 4.61 17.68 0.74
CA GLY A 87 5.67 17.18 1.61
C GLY A 87 6.51 18.33 2.15
N TRP A 88 7.59 17.96 2.83
CA TRP A 88 8.55 18.90 3.38
C TRP A 88 9.91 18.63 2.76
N SER A 89 10.61 19.69 2.38
CA SER A 89 11.96 19.61 1.85
C SER A 89 12.87 20.56 2.62
N VAL A 90 14.11 20.14 2.80
CA VAL A 90 15.16 21.02 3.30
C VAL A 90 15.73 21.79 2.12
N ASP A 91 15.79 23.12 2.22
CA ASP A 91 16.56 23.93 1.30
C ASP A 91 18.06 23.68 1.53
N PRO A 92 18.81 23.15 0.55
CA PRO A 92 20.24 22.85 0.70
C PRO A 92 21.10 24.08 1.02
N ALA A 93 20.65 25.29 0.65
CA ALA A 93 21.42 26.51 0.84
C ALA A 93 21.20 27.16 2.22
N THR A 94 19.99 27.05 2.76
CA THR A 94 19.60 27.74 4.02
C THR A 94 19.35 26.78 5.18
N GLY A 95 19.21 25.47 4.92
CA GLY A 95 18.83 24.48 5.92
C GLY A 95 17.39 24.59 6.40
N ILE A 96 16.59 25.49 5.82
CA ILE A 96 15.21 25.73 6.23
C ILE A 96 14.30 24.62 5.68
N ILE A 97 13.43 24.10 6.54
CA ILE A 97 12.41 23.12 6.18
C ILE A 97 11.21 23.88 5.63
N ALA A 98 10.97 23.78 4.32
CA ALA A 98 9.88 24.44 3.63
C ALA A 98 8.88 23.41 3.07
N PRO A 99 7.58 23.75 3.01
CA PRO A 99 6.60 22.91 2.36
C PRO A 99 6.82 22.89 0.84
N GLU A 100 6.78 21.69 0.24
CA GLU A 100 6.92 21.49 -1.20
C GLU A 100 5.68 20.77 -1.76
N PRO A 101 4.98 21.34 -2.75
CA PRO A 101 3.86 20.67 -3.41
C PRO A 101 4.36 19.48 -4.23
N TYR A 102 3.58 18.40 -4.27
CA TYR A 102 3.86 17.21 -5.09
C TYR A 102 5.21 16.53 -4.79
N LYS A 103 5.69 16.65 -3.54
CA LYS A 103 7.01 16.15 -3.12
C LYS A 103 7.23 14.68 -3.47
N TYR A 104 6.23 13.83 -3.25
CA TYR A 104 6.34 12.40 -3.51
C TYR A 104 6.39 12.08 -5.00
N LEU A 105 5.70 12.85 -5.84
CA LEU A 105 5.81 12.75 -7.29
C LEU A 105 7.21 13.18 -7.76
N HIS A 106 7.73 14.31 -7.27
CA HIS A 106 9.08 14.76 -7.59
C HIS A 106 10.13 13.73 -7.16
N ASN A 107 9.99 13.15 -5.96
CA ASN A 107 10.88 12.10 -5.47
C ASN A 107 10.82 10.85 -6.37
N LEU A 108 9.63 10.45 -6.83
CA LEU A 108 9.47 9.31 -7.72
C LEU A 108 10.15 9.54 -9.07
N LEU A 109 10.04 10.76 -9.62
CA LEU A 109 10.70 11.16 -10.87
C LEU A 109 12.22 11.29 -10.71
N ALA A 110 12.68 11.75 -9.55
CA ALA A 110 14.11 11.84 -9.22
C ALA A 110 14.76 10.46 -8.99
N MET A 111 13.97 9.46 -8.57
CA MET A 111 14.43 8.09 -8.31
C MET A 111 13.79 7.10 -9.30
N PRO A 112 14.27 7.04 -10.55
CA PRO A 112 13.62 6.27 -11.62
C PRO A 112 13.49 4.77 -11.31
N TYR A 113 14.44 4.19 -10.58
CA TYR A 113 14.39 2.78 -10.17
C TYR A 113 13.17 2.46 -9.29
N VAL A 114 12.78 3.38 -8.40
CA VAL A 114 11.60 3.24 -7.53
C VAL A 114 10.34 3.31 -8.38
N GLY A 115 10.28 4.24 -9.35
CA GLY A 115 9.20 4.34 -10.31
C GLY A 115 9.01 3.07 -11.15
N ILE A 116 10.10 2.51 -11.66
CA ILE A 116 10.08 1.25 -12.42
C ILE A 116 9.58 0.10 -11.53
N GLY A 117 10.07 -0.01 -10.29
CA GLY A 117 9.62 -1.03 -9.34
C GLY A 117 8.13 -0.94 -9.05
N LEU A 118 7.61 0.26 -8.82
CA LEU A 118 6.17 0.49 -8.61
C LEU A 118 5.34 0.07 -9.83
N LEU A 119 5.75 0.47 -11.03
CA LEU A 119 5.05 0.12 -12.27
C LEU A 119 5.09 -1.39 -12.54
N ALA A 120 6.23 -2.03 -12.30
CA ALA A 120 6.37 -3.48 -12.42
C ALA A 120 5.45 -4.22 -11.44
N GLY A 121 5.40 -3.79 -10.17
CA GLY A 121 4.49 -4.36 -9.18
C GLY A 121 3.03 -4.21 -9.59
N VAL A 122 2.60 -3.01 -9.99
CA VAL A 122 1.23 -2.77 -10.49
C VAL A 122 0.92 -3.65 -11.70
N ALA A 123 1.84 -3.77 -12.66
CA ALA A 123 1.64 -4.62 -13.84
C ALA A 123 1.50 -6.11 -13.47
N LEU A 124 2.32 -6.61 -12.55
CA LEU A 124 2.26 -7.99 -12.06
C LEU A 124 0.94 -8.28 -11.33
N VAL A 125 0.46 -7.35 -10.50
CA VAL A 125 -0.81 -7.48 -9.79
C VAL A 125 -1.99 -7.49 -10.78
N LEU A 126 -2.03 -6.56 -11.74
CA LEU A 126 -3.07 -6.53 -12.77
C LEU A 126 -3.07 -7.82 -13.62
N TRP A 127 -1.88 -8.31 -13.96
CA TRP A 127 -1.73 -9.56 -14.70
C TRP A 127 -2.20 -10.77 -13.89
N SER A 128 -1.92 -10.81 -12.58
CA SER A 128 -2.43 -11.85 -11.69
C SER A 128 -3.96 -11.83 -11.58
N ILE A 129 -4.58 -10.65 -11.47
CA ILE A 129 -6.05 -10.52 -11.44
C ILE A 129 -6.67 -11.09 -12.72
N TRP A 130 -6.10 -10.76 -13.88
CA TRP A 130 -6.54 -11.30 -15.17
C TRP A 130 -6.38 -12.83 -15.25
N LEU A 131 -5.26 -13.36 -14.74
CA LEU A 131 -4.99 -14.79 -14.75
C LEU A 131 -5.92 -15.55 -13.78
N GLY A 132 -6.21 -14.97 -12.61
CA GLY A 132 -7.18 -15.46 -11.65
C GLY A 132 -8.59 -15.46 -12.24
N TRP A 133 -8.97 -14.42 -12.98
CA TRP A 133 -10.24 -14.37 -13.71
C TRP A 133 -10.40 -15.51 -14.72
N ARG A 134 -9.33 -15.85 -15.44
CA ARG A 134 -9.31 -16.98 -16.38
C ARG A 134 -9.30 -18.35 -15.69
N GLY A 135 -9.28 -18.40 -14.36
CA GLY A 135 -9.26 -19.64 -13.58
C GLY A 135 -7.93 -20.39 -13.63
N SER A 136 -6.85 -19.70 -14.00
CA SER A 136 -5.52 -20.31 -14.09
C SER A 136 -4.90 -20.48 -12.70
N ARG A 137 -4.38 -21.69 -12.43
CA ARG A 137 -3.67 -22.04 -11.19
C ARG A 137 -2.39 -21.22 -11.00
N LYS A 138 -1.84 -20.65 -12.07
CA LYS A 138 -0.59 -19.87 -12.04
C LYS A 138 -0.78 -18.43 -11.53
N ALA A 139 -2.01 -18.00 -11.27
CA ALA A 139 -2.31 -16.64 -10.78
C ALA A 139 -1.50 -16.27 -9.52
N ILE A 140 -1.25 -17.24 -8.63
CA ILE A 140 -0.54 -17.01 -7.37
C ILE A 140 0.92 -16.57 -7.55
N TRP A 141 1.62 -17.12 -8.53
CA TRP A 141 3.06 -16.86 -8.76
C TRP A 141 3.32 -15.42 -9.20
N LEU A 142 2.36 -14.84 -9.91
CA LEU A 142 2.42 -13.46 -10.38
C LEU A 142 1.90 -12.46 -9.35
N SER A 143 0.89 -12.84 -8.54
CA SER A 143 0.46 -11.98 -7.44
C SER A 143 1.49 -11.91 -6.32
N GLY A 144 2.14 -13.02 -5.96
CA GLY A 144 3.09 -13.05 -4.86
C GLY A 144 4.42 -12.35 -5.16
N SER A 145 4.79 -12.21 -6.44
CA SER A 145 6.00 -11.49 -6.87
C SER A 145 5.77 -10.01 -7.15
N GLY A 146 4.51 -9.58 -7.32
CA GLY A 146 4.13 -8.21 -7.61
C GLY A 146 3.73 -7.37 -6.39
N THR A 147 3.61 -7.98 -5.21
CA THR A 147 3.38 -7.33 -3.91
C THR A 147 4.70 -7.08 -3.20
#